data_AF-A0A3S5AGJ0-F1
#
_entry.id   AF-A0A3S5AGJ0-F1
#
_cell.length_a   1.000
_cell.length_b   1.000
_cell.length_c   1.000
_cell.angle_alpha   90.00
_cell.angle_beta   90.00
_cell.angle_gamma   90.00
#
_symmetry.space_group_name_H-M   'P 1'
#
loop_
_entity.id
_entity.type
_entity.pdbx_description
1 polymer ?
#
loop_
_entity_poly.entity_id
_entity_poly.type
_entity_poly.pdbx_seq_one_letter_code
_entity_poly.pdbx_strand_id
1 'polypeptide(L)'
;MQKNDILLLQKNCPRLRELLDELAFSEKVQKIESMHSSLFSLLRANTGLDYVNASNFWVIEDDITCIRAHNLTLPAWLTDSILAEIKTVNTLFWEVSQ
;
A
#
# COMPACT_ATOMS: atom_id res chain seq x y z
N MET A 1 -15.78 19.28 -26.78
CA MET A 1 -16.24 18.68 -25.50
C MET A 1 -15.40 17.43 -25.31
N GLN A 2 -14.68 17.19 -24.21
CA GLN A 2 -14.97 17.49 -22.81
C GLN A 2 -13.65 17.55 -22.01
N LYS A 3 -13.51 18.61 -21.20
CA LYS A 3 -12.62 18.67 -20.02
C LYS A 3 -13.25 17.78 -18.94
N ASN A 4 -12.45 17.03 -18.16
CA ASN A 4 -12.78 16.44 -16.82
C ASN A 4 -12.66 14.90 -16.65
N ASP A 5 -11.71 14.21 -17.29
CA ASP A 5 -11.46 12.79 -16.97
C ASP A 5 -10.22 12.56 -16.09
N ILE A 6 -9.92 13.50 -15.16
CA ILE A 6 -8.78 13.38 -14.22
C ILE A 6 -9.20 12.69 -12.89
N LEU A 7 -10.51 12.59 -12.60
CA LEU A 7 -11.02 12.13 -11.30
C LEU A 7 -11.54 10.68 -11.26
N LEU A 8 -11.50 9.93 -12.37
CA LEU A 8 -12.20 8.63 -12.46
C LEU A 8 -11.27 7.48 -12.82
N LEU A 9 -10.36 7.13 -11.91
CA LEU A 9 -9.89 5.73 -11.79
C LEU A 9 -11.05 4.75 -11.52
N GLN A 10 -12.23 5.26 -11.18
CA GLN A 10 -13.47 4.51 -10.94
C GLN A 10 -14.23 4.07 -12.22
N LYS A 11 -13.73 4.36 -13.42
CA LYS A 11 -14.37 3.88 -14.66
C LYS A 11 -13.99 2.41 -14.88
N ASN A 12 -14.98 1.55 -15.16
CA ASN A 12 -14.74 0.16 -15.59
C ASN A 12 -13.79 0.15 -16.81
N CYS A 13 -12.50 -0.06 -16.56
CA CYS A 13 -11.44 -0.06 -17.55
C CYS A 13 -10.75 -1.43 -17.50
N PRO A 14 -11.13 -2.38 -18.38
CA PRO A 14 -10.53 -3.71 -18.40
C PRO A 14 -9.01 -3.66 -18.53
N ARG A 15 -8.48 -2.74 -19.35
CA ARG A 15 -7.04 -2.59 -19.52
C ARG A 15 -6.33 -2.15 -18.24
N LEU A 16 -6.95 -1.28 -17.44
CA LEU A 16 -6.39 -0.88 -16.15
C LEU A 16 -6.30 -2.09 -15.21
N ARG A 17 -7.32 -2.94 -15.18
CA ARG A 17 -7.30 -4.16 -14.37
C ARG A 17 -6.17 -5.10 -14.79
N GLU A 18 -6.00 -5.35 -16.09
CA GLU A 18 -4.90 -6.16 -16.61
C GLU A 18 -3.54 -5.61 -16.19
N LEU A 19 -3.33 -4.28 -16.30
CA LEU A 19 -2.08 -3.63 -15.91
C LEU A 19 -1.82 -3.75 -14.40
N LEU A 20 -2.85 -3.62 -13.57
CA LEU A 20 -2.73 -3.80 -12.12
C LEU A 20 -2.41 -5.26 -11.76
N ASP A 21 -3.02 -6.23 -12.44
CA ASP A 21 -2.72 -7.65 -12.26
C ASP A 21 -1.28 -7.95 -12.71
N GLU A 22 -0.86 -7.50 -13.90
CA GLU A 22 0.51 -7.62 -14.41
C GLU A 22 1.55 -7.04 -13.43
N LEU A 23 1.26 -5.85 -12.86
CA LEU A 23 2.11 -5.20 -11.88
C LEU A 23 2.18 -6.00 -10.57
N ALA A 24 1.03 -6.43 -10.05
CA ALA A 24 0.94 -7.20 -8.80
C ALA A 24 1.73 -8.51 -8.89
N PHE A 25 1.79 -9.14 -10.06
CA PHE A 25 2.56 -10.37 -10.29
C PHE A 25 3.99 -10.13 -10.81
N SER A 26 4.43 -8.88 -10.95
CA SER A 26 5.78 -8.59 -11.43
C SER A 26 6.88 -9.06 -10.47
N GLU A 27 8.04 -9.43 -11.01
CA GLU A 27 9.20 -9.86 -10.20
C GLU A 27 9.63 -8.79 -9.19
N LYS A 28 9.49 -7.51 -9.54
CA LYS A 28 9.84 -6.39 -8.64
C LYS A 28 8.94 -6.36 -7.41
N VAL A 29 7.62 -6.48 -7.60
CA VAL A 29 6.65 -6.52 -6.49
C VAL A 29 6.88 -7.75 -5.63
N GLN A 30 7.01 -8.93 -6.23
CA GLN A 30 7.28 -10.17 -5.49
C GLN A 30 8.58 -10.09 -4.67
N LYS A 31 9.62 -9.45 -5.21
CA LYS A 31 10.88 -9.24 -4.49
C LYS A 31 10.70 -8.31 -3.29
N ILE A 32 9.97 -7.22 -3.43
CA ILE A 32 9.66 -6.30 -2.31
C ILE A 32 8.92 -7.06 -1.20
N GLU A 33 7.84 -7.77 -1.56
CA GLU A 33 7.05 -8.54 -0.59
C GLU A 33 7.88 -9.64 0.10
N SER A 34 8.75 -10.32 -0.65
CA SER A 34 9.64 -11.34 -0.09
C SER A 34 10.69 -10.74 0.86
N MET A 35 11.31 -9.62 0.49
CA MET A 35 12.34 -8.96 1.31
C MET A 35 11.78 -8.41 2.61
N HIS A 36 10.51 -8.00 2.62
CA HIS A 36 9.82 -7.44 3.78
C HIS A 36 8.79 -8.39 4.40
N SER A 37 8.88 -9.70 4.14
CA SER A 37 7.88 -10.70 4.53
C SER A 37 7.52 -10.71 6.04
N SER A 38 8.47 -10.38 6.92
CA SER A 38 8.24 -10.19 8.35
C SER A 38 7.29 -9.02 8.64
N LEU A 39 7.47 -7.88 7.97
CA LEU A 39 6.56 -6.74 8.06
C LEU A 39 5.16 -7.13 7.60
N PHE A 40 5.02 -7.79 6.45
CA PHE A 40 3.70 -8.24 5.95
C PHE A 40 2.99 -9.18 6.94
N SER A 41 3.74 -10.06 7.59
CA SER A 41 3.20 -10.97 8.61
C SER A 41 2.75 -10.21 9.86
N LEU A 42 3.54 -9.23 10.30
CA LEU A 42 3.17 -8.34 11.41
C LEU A 42 1.90 -7.54 11.09
N LEU A 43 1.83 -6.94 9.89
CA LEU A 43 0.70 -6.13 9.46
C LEU A 43 -0.59 -6.97 9.43
N ARG A 44 -0.57 -8.15 8.80
CA ARG A 44 -1.73 -9.07 8.80
C ARG A 44 -2.23 -9.42 10.20
N ALA A 45 -1.32 -9.57 11.17
CA ALA A 45 -1.69 -9.91 12.54
C ALA A 45 -2.30 -8.74 13.32
N ASN A 46 -2.07 -7.49 12.90
CA ASN A 46 -2.38 -6.31 13.73
C ASN A 46 -3.33 -5.28 13.08
N THR A 47 -3.53 -5.30 11.76
CA THR A 47 -4.37 -4.32 11.05
C THR A 47 -5.81 -4.78 10.84
N GLY A 48 -6.10 -6.06 11.04
CA GLY A 48 -7.43 -6.64 10.76
C GLY A 48 -7.74 -6.77 9.26
N LEU A 49 -6.76 -6.55 8.38
CA LEU A 49 -6.90 -6.79 6.94
C LEU A 49 -6.74 -8.29 6.64
N ASP A 50 -7.68 -8.87 5.88
CA ASP A 50 -7.65 -10.29 5.47
C ASP A 50 -6.37 -10.65 4.70
N TYR A 51 -5.83 -9.69 3.94
CA TYR A 51 -4.57 -9.80 3.22
C TYR A 51 -3.89 -8.44 3.14
N VAL A 52 -2.56 -8.44 3.03
CA VAL A 52 -1.74 -7.26 2.80
C VAL A 52 -0.81 -7.57 1.64
N ASN A 53 -0.86 -6.76 0.59
CA ASN A 53 -0.06 -6.87 -0.64
C ASN A 53 0.12 -5.47 -1.28
N ALA A 54 0.87 -5.40 -2.39
CA ALA A 54 1.12 -4.14 -3.09
C ALA A 54 -0.15 -3.31 -3.43
N SER A 55 -1.30 -3.96 -3.67
CA SER A 55 -2.53 -3.27 -4.09
C SER A 55 -3.24 -2.52 -2.96
N ASN A 56 -3.05 -2.93 -1.71
CA ASN A 56 -3.73 -2.37 -0.55
C ASN A 56 -2.79 -1.85 0.54
N PHE A 57 -1.47 -2.01 0.37
CA PHE A 57 -0.48 -1.58 1.36
C PHE A 57 -0.59 -0.09 1.70
N TRP A 58 -0.90 0.76 0.71
CA TRP A 58 -1.03 2.21 0.88
C TRP A 58 -2.06 2.60 1.95
N VAL A 59 -3.10 1.78 2.17
CA VAL A 59 -4.15 2.03 3.19
C VAL A 59 -3.53 2.13 4.59
N ILE A 60 -2.51 1.32 4.87
CA ILE A 60 -1.87 1.28 6.20
C ILE A 60 -1.09 2.58 6.46
N GLU A 61 -0.41 3.10 5.43
CA GLU A 61 0.34 4.35 5.55
C GLU A 61 -0.62 5.55 5.67
N ASP A 62 -1.72 5.54 4.91
CA ASP A 62 -2.78 6.55 4.97
C ASP A 62 -3.43 6.58 6.37
N ASP A 63 -3.83 5.42 6.91
CA ASP A 63 -4.40 5.29 8.26
C ASP A 63 -3.46 5.86 9.33
N ILE A 64 -2.17 5.50 9.29
CA ILE A 64 -1.16 6.01 10.23
C ILE A 64 -1.03 7.53 10.12
N THR A 65 -1.00 8.06 8.90
CA THR A 65 -0.93 9.49 8.63
C THR A 65 -2.15 10.23 9.19
N CYS A 66 -3.35 9.71 8.96
CA CYS A 66 -4.59 10.25 9.50
C CYS A 66 -4.64 10.21 11.03
N ILE A 67 -4.30 9.07 11.65
CA ILE A 67 -4.24 8.93 13.12
C ILE A 67 -3.34 10.02 13.72
N ARG A 68 -2.16 10.25 13.12
CA ARG A 68 -1.24 11.31 13.55
C ARG A 68 -1.79 12.71 13.33
N ALA A 69 -2.35 12.99 12.15
CA ALA A 69 -2.93 14.29 11.83
C ALA A 69 -4.06 14.68 12.79
N HIS A 70 -4.77 13.70 13.32
CA HIS A 70 -5.85 13.88 14.29
C HIS A 70 -5.41 13.75 15.76
N ASN A 71 -4.10 13.74 16.05
CA ASN A 71 -3.54 13.61 17.41
C ASN A 71 -4.05 12.37 18.16
N LEU A 72 -4.38 11.30 17.44
CA LEU A 72 -4.77 10.03 18.02
C LEU A 72 -3.53 9.20 18.38
N THR A 73 -3.66 8.33 19.37
CA THR A 73 -2.56 7.47 19.82
C THR A 73 -2.34 6.32 18.84
N LEU A 74 -1.09 6.15 18.40
CA LEU A 74 -0.72 5.02 17.54
C LEU A 74 -0.75 3.69 18.33
N PRO A 75 -1.00 2.56 17.64
CA PRO A 75 -0.96 1.25 18.27
C PRO A 75 0.41 0.95 18.90
N ALA A 76 0.41 0.25 20.05
CA ALA A 76 1.64 -0.03 20.81
C ALA A 76 2.68 -0.87 20.05
N TRP A 77 2.24 -1.69 19.09
CA TRP A 77 3.13 -2.49 18.24
C TRP A 77 3.86 -1.65 17.18
N LEU A 78 3.37 -0.45 16.86
CA LEU A 78 3.91 0.39 15.81
C LEU A 78 5.06 1.25 16.32
N THR A 79 6.25 0.64 16.40
CA THR A 79 7.49 1.34 16.75
C THR A 79 7.97 2.26 15.62
N ASP A 80 8.87 3.20 15.94
CA ASP A 80 9.48 4.08 14.92
C ASP A 80 10.21 3.30 13.82
N SER A 81 10.82 2.15 14.17
CA SER A 81 11.48 1.27 13.20
C SER A 81 10.48 0.66 12.22
N ILE A 82 9.35 0.15 12.73
CA ILE A 82 8.31 -0.46 11.90
C ILE A 82 7.70 0.62 11.00
N LEU A 83 7.48 1.82 11.53
CA LEU A 83 6.96 2.92 10.73
C LEU A 83 7.92 3.33 9.61
N ALA A 84 9.22 3.41 9.89
CA ALA A 84 10.22 3.73 8.87
C ALA A 84 10.24 2.66 7.77
N GLU A 85 10.08 1.38 8.14
CA GLU A 85 9.97 0.29 7.19
C GLU A 85 8.70 0.39 6.34
N ILE A 86 7.53 0.67 6.95
CA ILE A 86 6.27 0.89 6.22
C ILE A 86 6.44 2.00 5.17
N LYS A 87 7.02 3.14 5.55
CA LYS A 87 7.27 4.26 4.62
C LYS A 87 8.21 3.88 3.47
N THR A 88 9.23 3.08 3.78
CA THR A 88 10.17 2.58 2.78
C THR A 88 9.46 1.67 1.78
N VAL A 89 8.69 0.70 2.27
CA VAL A 89 7.93 -0.23 1.42
C VAL A 89 6.87 0.50 0.59
N ASN A 90 6.16 1.47 1.17
CA ASN A 90 5.18 2.28 0.44
C ASN A 90 5.84 3.08 -0.70
N THR A 91 7.00 3.68 -0.44
CA THR A 91 7.79 4.37 -1.47
C THR A 91 8.23 3.41 -2.58
N LEU A 92 8.72 2.22 -2.23
CA LEU A 92 9.12 1.21 -3.22
C LEU A 92 7.93 0.77 -4.09
N PHE A 93 6.75 0.55 -3.51
CA PHE A 93 5.55 0.23 -4.28
C PHE A 93 5.11 1.37 -5.18
N TRP A 94 5.21 2.61 -4.71
CA TRP A 94 4.94 3.78 -5.54
C TRP A 94 5.91 3.87 -6.74
N GLU A 95 7.20 3.62 -6.54
CA GLU A 95 8.22 3.67 -7.60
C GLU A 95 8.02 2.60 -8.67
N VAL A 96 7.61 1.38 -8.30
CA VAL A 96 7.36 0.32 -9.28
C VAL A 96 6.01 0.47 -10.00
N SER A 97 5.14 1.35 -9.51
CA SER A 97 3.83 1.65 -10.11
C SER A 97 3.85 2.80 -11.11
N GLN A 98 5.00 3.45 -11.32
CA GLN A 98 5.23 4.50 -12.33
C GLN A 98 5.75 3.93 -13.65
#